data_AF-A0A9P1IQV7-F1
#
_entry.id   AF-A0A9P1IQV7-F1
#
_cell.length_a   1.000
_cell.length_b   1.000
_cell.length_c   1.000
_cell.angle_alpha   90.00
_cell.angle_beta   90.00
_cell.angle_gamma   90.00
#
_symmetry.space_group_name_H-M   'P 1'
#
loop_
_entity.id
_entity.type
_entity.pdbx_description
1 polymer ?
#
loop_
_entity_poly.entity_id
_entity_poly.type
_entity_poly.pdbx_seq_one_letter_code
_entity_poly.pdbx_strand_id
1 'polypeptide(L)' 'MSNEIVLLDNNSYTRDELLYYYESPLSLMRPKKFETLLKDSPEIIRPPPQALITAADAQARLENIASNPGSNYEK' A
#
# COMPACT_ATOMS: atom_id res chain seq x y z
N MET A 1 -21.51 -18.38 16.71
CA MET A 1 -20.70 -17.30 16.14
C MET A 1 -20.56 -16.25 17.23
N SER A 2 -19.35 -16.02 17.75
CA SER A 2 -19.16 -15.05 18.85
C SER A 2 -19.03 -13.64 18.26
N ASN A 3 -19.89 -12.73 18.70
CA ASN A 3 -19.81 -11.31 18.35
C ASN A 3 -18.71 -10.66 19.19
N GLU A 4 -17.50 -10.64 18.64
CA GLU A 4 -16.36 -9.96 19.26
C GLU A 4 -16.62 -8.45 19.29
N ILE A 5 -16.70 -7.89 20.50
CA ILE A 5 -16.85 -6.45 20.72
C ILE A 5 -15.45 -5.85 20.85
N VAL A 6 -15.13 -4.93 19.95
CA VAL A 6 -13.90 -4.13 19.98
C VAL A 6 -14.24 -2.74 20.53
N LEU A 7 -13.47 -2.30 21.53
CA LEU A 7 -13.64 -0.99 22.16
C LEU A 7 -12.67 0.02 21.51
N LEU A 8 -13.20 1.10 20.94
CA LEU A 8 -12.43 2.21 20.36
C LEU A 8 -13.00 3.54 20.85
N ASP A 9 -12.19 4.37 21.52
CA ASP A 9 -12.48 5.77 21.88
C ASP A 9 -13.92 6.01 22.39
N ASN A 10 -14.32 5.28 23.43
CA ASN A 10 -15.63 5.31 24.12
C ASN A 10 -16.82 4.67 23.39
N ASN A 11 -16.61 4.05 22.22
CA ASN A 11 -17.63 3.31 21.50
C ASN A 11 -17.28 1.82 21.40
N SER A 12 -18.33 1.00 21.27
CA SER A 12 -18.23 -0.45 21.07
C SER A 12 -18.65 -0.76 19.64
N TYR A 13 -17.80 -1.46 18.90
CA TYR A 13 -18.11 -1.94 17.56
C TYR A 13 -17.99 -3.45 17.52
N THR A 14 -18.88 -4.09 16.80
CA THR A 14 -18.73 -5.49 16.41
C THR A 14 -17.71 -5.62 15.29
N ARG A 15 -17.14 -6.82 15.13
CA ARG A 15 -16.25 -7.13 14.01
C ARG A 15 -16.85 -6.79 12.64
N ASP A 16 -18.12 -7.10 12.43
CA ASP A 16 -18.79 -6.89 11.14
C ASP A 16 -18.95 -5.40 10.81
N GLU A 17 -19.22 -4.56 11.82
CA GLU A 17 -19.25 -3.11 11.66
C GLU A 17 -17.87 -2.55 11.30
N LEU A 18 -16.80 -3.04 11.94
CA LEU A 18 -15.44 -2.63 11.60
C LEU A 18 -15.04 -3.06 10.18
N LEU A 19 -15.44 -4.26 9.74
CA LEU A 19 -15.22 -4.72 8.37
C LEU A 19 -15.97 -3.83 7.36
N TYR A 20 -17.22 -3.48 7.66
CA TYR A 20 -18.00 -2.56 6.84
C TYR A 20 -17.32 -1.19 6.69
N TYR A 21 -16.79 -0.61 7.78
CA TYR A 21 -16.07 0.66 7.71
C TYR A 21 -14.71 0.56 7.01
N TYR A 22 -14.04 -0.58 7.10
CA TYR A 22 -12.78 -0.82 6.42
C TYR A 22 -12.92 -0.75 4.88
N GLU A 23 -14.09 -1.16 4.35
CA GLU A 23 -14.38 -1.11 2.92
C GLU A 23 -14.74 0.29 2.39
N SER A 24 -14.87 1.31 3.26
CA SER A 24 -15.15 2.68 2.86
C SER A 24 -14.03 3.30 2.01
N PRO A 25 -14.33 4.11 0.97
CA PRO A 25 -13.32 4.84 0.20
C PRO A 25 -12.40 5.71 1.07
N LEU A 26 -12.90 6.22 2.21
CA LEU A 26 -12.12 7.01 3.15
C LEU A 26 -11.00 6.20 3.82
N SER A 27 -11.21 4.89 4.01
CA SER A 27 -10.24 3.97 4.61
C SER A 27 -9.06 3.67 3.68
N LEU A 28 -9.22 3.93 2.37
CA LEU A 28 -8.16 3.82 1.36
C LEU A 28 -7.33 5.10 1.21
N MET A 29 -7.78 6.22 1.80
CA MET A 29 -7.06 7.49 1.69
C MET A 29 -5.82 7.52 2.57
N ARG A 30 -4.82 8.32 2.19
CA ARG A 30 -3.66 8.57 3.04
C ARG A 30 -4.11 9.21 4.36
N PRO A 31 -3.55 8.78 5.50
CA PRO A 31 -3.88 9.40 6.78
C PRO A 31 -3.44 10.87 6.78
N LYS A 32 -4.16 11.72 7.54
CA LYS A 32 -3.88 13.17 7.59
C LYS A 32 -2.43 13.51 7.95
N LYS A 33 -1.76 12.67 8.74
CA LYS A 33 -0.37 12.84 9.18
C LYS A 33 0.65 12.08 8.31
N PHE A 34 0.26 11.64 7.12
CA PHE A 34 1.12 10.82 6.26
C PHE A 34 2.48 11.46 5.99
N GLU A 35 2.53 12.74 5.62
CA GLU A 35 3.79 13.44 5.34
C GLU A 35 4.71 13.53 6.56
N THR A 36 4.14 13.73 7.75
CA THR A 36 4.89 13.74 9.00
C THR A 36 5.45 12.36 9.31
N LEU A 37 4.63 11.31 9.18
CA LEU A 37 5.07 9.93 9.40
C LEU A 37 6.13 9.49 8.38
N LEU A 38 5.99 9.91 7.12
CA LEU A 38 6.97 9.62 6.07
C LEU A 38 8.34 10.24 6.38
N LYS A 39 8.36 11.43 7.01
CA LYS A 39 9.59 12.10 7.42
C LYS A 39 10.19 11.49 8.68
N ASP A 40 9.36 11.25 9.70
CA ASP A 40 9.83 10.90 11.04
C ASP A 40 10.07 9.40 11.23
N SER A 41 9.35 8.55 10.47
CA SER A 41 9.44 7.09 10.55
C SER A 41 9.08 6.45 9.19
N PRO A 42 9.90 6.66 8.14
CA PRO A 42 9.62 6.11 6.81
C PRO A 42 9.51 4.58 6.78
N GLU A 43 10.17 3.87 7.70
CA GLU A 43 10.23 2.41 7.77
C GLU A 43 8.90 1.75 8.15
N ILE A 44 8.00 2.48 8.81
CA ILE A 44 6.65 1.98 9.16
C ILE A 44 5.63 2.20 8.04
N ILE A 45 5.97 3.05 7.05
CA ILE A 45 5.13 3.30 5.90
C ILE A 45 5.29 2.14 4.92
N ARG A 46 4.24 1.32 4.81
CA ARG A 46 4.22 0.30 3.76
C ARG A 46 4.15 0.99 2.40
N PRO A 47 5.06 0.69 1.47
CA PRO A 47 4.92 1.17 0.11
C PRO A 47 3.58 0.67 -0.45
N PRO A 48 2.97 1.39 -1.41
CA PRO A 48 1.85 0.84 -2.15
C PRO A 48 2.27 -0.54 -2.67
N PRO A 49 1.38 -1.54 -2.70
CA PRO A 49 1.68 -2.81 -3.34
C PRO A 49 2.14 -2.46 -4.75
N GLN A 50 3.45 -2.56 -4.98
CA GLN A 50 4.00 -2.39 -6.30
C GLN A 50 3.24 -3.40 -7.14
N ALA A 51 2.66 -2.98 -8.26
CA ALA A 51 2.17 -3.92 -9.24
C ALA A 51 3.32 -4.91 -9.44
N LEU A 52 3.14 -6.14 -8.95
CA LEU A 52 4.19 -7.13 -8.90
C LEU A 52 4.58 -7.35 -10.35
N ILE A 53 5.62 -6.66 -10.82
CA ILE A 53 6.25 -7.00 -12.08
C ILE A 53 6.71 -8.43 -11.85
N THR A 54 6.18 -9.33 -12.64
CA THR A 54 6.55 -10.73 -12.52
C THR A 54 8.06 -10.84 -12.78
N ALA A 55 8.72 -11.89 -12.29
CA ALA A 55 10.12 -12.10 -12.62
C ALA A 55 10.35 -12.11 -14.14
N ALA A 56 9.34 -12.53 -14.92
CA ALA A 56 9.33 -12.45 -16.38
C ALA A 56 9.30 -11.01 -16.91
N ASP A 57 8.52 -10.11 -16.31
CA ASP A 57 8.50 -8.69 -16.67
C ASP A 57 9.81 -7.99 -16.32
N ALA A 58 10.42 -8.35 -15.19
CA ALA A 58 11.73 -7.84 -14.78
C ALA A 58 12.84 -8.36 -15.70
N GLN A 59 12.79 -9.64 -16.08
CA GLN A 59 13.73 -10.25 -17.01
C GLN A 59 13.59 -9.68 -18.42
N ALA A 60 12.37 -9.48 -18.91
CA ALA A 60 12.13 -8.84 -20.21
C ALA A 60 12.66 -7.40 -20.24
N ARG A 61 12.59 -6.67 -19.13
CA ARG A 61 13.23 -5.34 -19.00
C ARG A 61 14.76 -5.45 -19.05
N LEU A 62 15.35 -6.41 -18.35
CA LEU A 62 16.81 -6.63 -18.35
C LEU A 62 17.33 -7.09 -19.72
N GLU A 63 16.63 -7.99 -20.39
CA GLU A 63 16.97 -8.49 -21.72
C GLU A 63 16.85 -7.38 -22.78
N ASN A 64 15.86 -6.48 -22.67
CA ASN A 64 15.76 -5.30 -23.53
C ASN A 64 16.88 -4.28 -23.29
N ILE A 65 17.30 -4.08 -22.04
CA ILE A 65 18.44 -3.20 -21.70
C ILE A 65 19.76 -3.81 -22.22
N ALA A 66 19.95 -5.13 -22.05
CA ALA A 66 21.15 -5.82 -22.50
C ALA A 66 21.27 -5.91 -24.03
N SER A 67 20.12 -5.99 -24.73
CA SER A 67 20.09 -6.06 -26.19
C SER A 67 20.19 -4.69 -26.88
N ASN A 68 19.98 -3.59 -26.15
CA ASN A 68 20.12 -2.21 -26.65
C ASN A 68 20.95 -1.34 -25.67
N PRO A 69 22.28 -1.55 -25.57
CA PRO A 69 23.15 -0.80 -24.65
C PRO A 69 23.37 0.69 -25.03
N GLY A 70 22.45 1.30 -25.79
CA GLY A 70 22.56 2.69 -26.25
C GLY A 70 21.24 3.38 -26.59
N SER A 71 20.07 2.84 -26.21
CA SER A 71 18.79 3.50 -26.51
C SER A 71 18.42 4.48 -25.39
N ASN A 72 18.58 5.77 -25.70
CA ASN A 72 18.40 6.93 -24.84
C ASN A 72 17.19 6.87 -23.89
N TYR A 73 17.45 6.89 -22.58
CA TYR A 73 16.62 7.71 -21.69
C TYR A 73 16.98 9.17 -22.01
N GLU A 74 16.22 9.81 -22.90
CA GLU A 74 16.13 11.27 -22.81
C GLU A 74 15.53 11.62 -21.43
N LYS A 75 16.15 12.63 -20.79
CA LYS A 75 15.76 13.15 -19.48
C LYS A 75 14.36 13.74 -19.48
#